data_AF-A0A354I539-F1
#
_entry.id   AF-A0A354I539-F1
#
_cell.length_a   1.000
_cell.length_b   1.000
_cell.length_c   1.000
_cell.angle_alpha   90.00
_cell.angle_beta   90.00
_cell.angle_gamma   90.00
#
_symmetry.space_group_name_H-M   'P 1'
#
loop_
_entity.id
_entity.type
_entity.pdbx_description
1 polymer ?
#
loop_
_entity_poly.entity_id
_entity_poly.type
_entity_poly.pdbx_seq_one_letter_code
_entity_poly.pdbx_strand_id
1 'polypeptide(L)'
;ELYLKRLIVGGMERVYEIGRVFRNEGLDTRHNPEFTLMELYQAYTDYHGMMDLTENLYRYVAKEVTGSEILKYGEHEMDLSKPFERITMIDAVKKYANVDFHEVKNLAEARKLAEEHHIEYEKRHQKGDILNLFFEEYVEEHLIQPTFIMDHPIEISPLTKKKPDNPEYVERFEFFMNGWEMANA
;
A
#
# COMPACT_ATOMS: atom_id res chain seq x y z
N GLU A 1 4.00 14.76 -4.99
CA GLU A 1 4.23 13.92 -6.18
C GLU A 1 4.53 14.70 -7.48
N LEU A 2 3.55 15.46 -8.00
CA LEU A 2 3.62 15.99 -9.37
C LEU A 2 4.83 16.90 -9.64
N TYR A 3 5.32 17.64 -8.64
CA TYR A 3 6.48 18.52 -8.79
C TYR A 3 7.80 17.74 -8.81
N LEU A 4 7.96 16.72 -7.96
CA LEU A 4 9.15 15.87 -7.98
C LEU A 4 9.28 15.10 -9.31
N LYS A 5 8.15 14.64 -9.89
CA LYS A 5 8.15 14.05 -11.25
C LYS A 5 8.64 15.05 -12.33
N ARG A 6 8.43 16.37 -12.17
CA ARG A 6 9.00 17.37 -13.09
C ARG A 6 10.52 17.46 -12.95
N LEU A 7 11.07 17.26 -11.75
CA LEU A 7 12.53 17.21 -11.54
C LEU A 7 13.15 15.98 -12.22
N ILE A 8 12.47 14.83 -12.15
CA ILE A 8 12.87 13.62 -12.92
C ILE A 8 12.90 13.92 -14.43
N VAL A 9 11.83 14.54 -14.97
CA VAL A 9 11.79 14.97 -16.38
C VAL A 9 12.92 15.95 -16.72
N GLY A 10 13.29 16.81 -15.76
CA GLY A 10 14.42 17.74 -15.86
C GLY A 10 15.80 17.09 -15.77
N GLY A 11 15.89 15.76 -15.62
CA GLY A 11 17.14 15.02 -15.55
C GLY A 11 17.71 14.81 -14.14
N MET A 12 17.00 15.21 -13.08
CA MET A 12 17.38 14.85 -11.72
C MET A 12 16.96 13.41 -11.43
N GLU A 13 17.85 12.45 -11.63
CA GLU A 13 17.50 11.03 -11.64
C GLU A 13 17.09 10.45 -10.28
N ARG A 14 17.49 11.08 -9.16
CA ARG A 14 17.17 10.63 -7.80
C ARG A 14 16.89 11.84 -6.93
N VAL A 15 15.66 11.98 -6.44
CA VAL A 15 15.23 13.11 -5.61
C VAL A 15 14.37 12.60 -4.47
N TYR A 16 14.43 13.29 -3.33
CA TYR A 16 13.50 13.09 -2.23
C TYR A 16 13.17 14.43 -1.58
N GLU A 17 12.02 14.50 -0.92
CA GLU A 17 11.57 15.66 -0.15
C GLU A 17 10.90 15.16 1.14
N ILE A 18 11.25 15.77 2.27
CA ILE A 18 10.54 15.60 3.54
C ILE A 18 9.85 16.93 3.83
N GLY A 19 8.52 16.92 3.73
CA GLY A 19 7.74 18.16 3.74
C GLY A 19 6.39 17.98 4.41
N ARG A 20 5.69 19.11 4.62
CA ARG A 20 4.34 19.12 5.16
C ARG A 20 3.34 18.90 4.03
N VAL A 21 2.43 17.94 4.24
CA VAL A 21 1.25 17.71 3.41
C VAL A 21 0.02 18.13 4.20
N PHE A 22 -0.97 18.70 3.51
CA PHE A 22 -2.21 19.19 4.10
C PHE A 22 -3.39 18.44 3.48
N ARG A 23 -4.27 17.88 4.32
CA ARG A 23 -5.52 17.25 3.90
C ARG A 23 -6.67 17.83 4.72
N ASN A 24 -7.73 18.24 4.04
CA ASN A 24 -8.92 18.79 4.70
C ASN A 24 -9.85 17.65 5.14
N GLU A 25 -9.35 16.85 6.09
CA GLU A 25 -9.98 15.63 6.61
C GLU A 25 -10.20 15.74 8.13
N GLY A 26 -10.93 14.79 8.70
CA GLY A 26 -11.14 14.71 10.15
C GLY A 26 -9.84 14.45 10.92
N LEU A 27 -9.86 14.74 12.22
CA LEU A 27 -8.78 14.40 13.15
C LEU A 27 -9.13 13.09 13.86
N ASP A 28 -8.20 12.15 13.89
CA ASP A 28 -8.30 10.94 14.73
C ASP A 28 -6.92 10.52 15.28
N THR A 29 -6.81 9.30 15.80
CA THR A 29 -5.57 8.78 16.37
C THR A 29 -4.44 8.55 15.35
N ARG A 30 -4.77 8.52 14.06
CA ARG A 30 -3.86 8.26 12.93
C ARG A 30 -3.80 9.44 11.95
N HIS A 31 -4.81 10.31 11.92
CA HIS A 31 -4.92 11.41 10.96
C HIS A 31 -4.82 12.78 11.63
N ASN A 32 -3.90 13.61 11.12
CA ASN A 32 -3.82 15.03 11.43
C ASN A 32 -3.94 15.85 10.13
N PRO A 33 -4.69 16.98 10.10
CA PRO A 33 -4.90 17.77 8.88
C PRO A 33 -3.61 18.26 8.21
N GLU A 34 -2.52 18.32 8.98
CA GLU A 34 -1.18 18.57 8.49
C GLU A 34 -0.22 17.47 8.98
N PHE A 35 0.53 16.82 8.09
CA PHE A 35 1.44 15.74 8.49
C PHE A 35 2.70 15.72 7.63
N THR A 36 3.78 15.22 8.20
CA THR A 36 5.06 15.14 7.49
C THR A 36 5.10 13.88 6.64
N LEU A 37 5.39 14.03 5.35
CA LEU A 37 5.56 12.93 4.41
C LEU A 37 6.97 13.01 3.81
N MET A 38 7.60 11.86 3.66
CA MET A 38 8.73 11.72 2.75
C MET A 38 8.21 11.20 1.40
N GLU A 39 8.47 11.94 0.34
CA GLU A 39 8.34 11.42 -1.03
C GLU A 39 9.73 11.23 -1.63
N LEU A 40 9.94 10.14 -2.37
CA LEU A 40 11.12 10.00 -3.21
C LEU A 40 10.77 9.50 -4.61
N TYR A 41 11.63 9.85 -5.56
CA TYR A 41 11.59 9.36 -6.92
C TYR A 41 12.99 8.97 -7.38
N GLN A 42 13.06 7.85 -8.08
CA GLN A 42 14.27 7.34 -8.70
C GLN A 42 13.96 6.92 -10.14
N ALA A 43 14.73 7.43 -11.10
CA ALA A 43 14.65 7.00 -12.49
C ALA A 43 15.25 5.60 -12.65
N TYR A 44 14.80 4.88 -13.69
CA TYR A 44 15.29 3.55 -14.07
C TYR A 44 15.16 2.47 -12.98
N THR A 45 14.13 2.57 -12.14
CA THR A 45 13.70 1.51 -11.22
C THR A 45 12.20 1.27 -11.40
N ASP A 46 11.73 0.12 -10.93
CA ASP A 46 10.32 -0.20 -10.78
C ASP A 46 9.94 -0.26 -9.29
N TYR A 47 8.70 -0.68 -9.03
CA TYR A 47 8.16 -0.89 -7.70
C TYR A 47 8.91 -1.97 -6.88
N HIS A 48 9.58 -2.95 -7.52
CA HIS A 48 10.41 -3.92 -6.79
C HIS A 48 11.65 -3.26 -6.21
N GLY A 49 12.35 -2.45 -7.01
CA GLY A 49 13.47 -1.67 -6.48
C GLY A 49 13.03 -0.67 -5.41
N MET A 50 11.79 -0.19 -5.47
CA MET A 50 11.25 0.71 -4.45
C MET A 50 10.81 -0.03 -3.17
N MET A 51 10.36 -1.28 -3.26
CA MET A 51 10.20 -2.17 -2.10
C MET A 51 11.54 -2.45 -1.42
N ASP A 52 12.59 -2.78 -2.19
CA ASP A 52 13.94 -3.01 -1.66
C ASP A 52 14.48 -1.76 -0.94
N LEU A 53 14.26 -0.59 -1.52
CA LEU A 53 14.66 0.69 -0.91
C LEU A 53 13.90 0.94 0.39
N THR A 54 12.58 0.74 0.39
CA THR A 54 11.71 0.94 1.56
C THR A 54 12.11 -0.01 2.69
N GLU A 55 12.27 -1.29 2.40
CA GLU A 55 12.71 -2.30 3.39
C GLU A 55 14.03 -1.90 4.05
N ASN A 56 15.03 -1.53 3.24
CA ASN A 56 16.33 -1.12 3.74
C ASN A 56 16.27 0.18 4.56
N LEU A 57 15.44 1.15 4.15
CA LEU A 57 15.25 2.40 4.88
C LEU A 57 14.69 2.14 6.29
N TYR A 58 13.60 1.37 6.40
CA TYR A 58 12.98 1.07 7.69
C TYR A 58 13.94 0.30 8.59
N ARG A 59 14.61 -0.74 8.07
CA ARG A 59 15.60 -1.52 8.82
C ARG A 59 16.75 -0.66 9.32
N TYR A 60 17.31 0.18 8.45
CA TYR A 60 18.41 1.08 8.80
C TYR A 60 18.01 2.06 9.89
N VAL A 61 16.89 2.77 9.73
CA VAL A 61 16.43 3.77 10.71
C VAL A 61 16.11 3.12 12.06
N ALA A 62 15.42 1.96 12.06
CA ALA A 62 15.15 1.22 13.29
C ALA A 62 16.44 0.87 14.03
N LYS A 63 17.44 0.32 13.32
CA LYS A 63 18.71 -0.06 13.90
C LYS A 63 19.49 1.12 14.46
N GLU A 64 19.58 2.22 13.70
CA GLU A 64 20.34 3.40 14.10
C GLU A 64 19.71 4.13 15.30
N VAL A 65 18.38 4.24 15.33
CA VAL A 65 17.68 5.01 16.38
C VAL A 65 17.46 4.19 17.65
N THR A 66 17.18 2.89 17.52
CA THR A 66 16.80 2.04 18.67
C THR A 66 17.87 1.04 19.07
N GLY A 67 18.90 0.83 18.24
CA GLY A 67 19.90 -0.22 18.43
C GLY A 67 19.43 -1.63 18.01
N SER A 68 18.18 -1.78 17.55
CA SER A 68 17.53 -3.05 17.23
C SER A 68 16.78 -2.98 15.90
N GLU A 69 16.72 -4.10 15.19
CA GLU A 69 15.80 -4.29 14.04
C GLU A 69 14.48 -4.92 14.48
N ILE A 70 14.37 -5.32 15.75
CA ILE A 70 13.14 -5.79 16.37
C ILE A 70 12.51 -4.62 17.13
N LEU A 71 11.31 -4.23 16.72
CA LEU A 71 10.54 -3.14 17.30
C LEU A 71 9.39 -3.70 18.15
N LYS A 72 9.13 -3.06 19.30
CA LYS A 72 7.97 -3.36 20.13
C LYS A 72 7.02 -2.17 20.17
N TYR A 73 5.75 -2.42 19.86
CA TYR A 73 4.68 -1.44 19.93
C TYR A 73 3.43 -2.05 20.55
N GLY A 74 3.04 -1.57 21.74
CA GLY A 74 2.00 -2.22 22.54
C GLY A 74 2.34 -3.67 22.85
N GLU A 75 1.44 -4.58 22.49
CA GLU A 75 1.59 -6.03 22.63
C GLU A 75 2.30 -6.69 21.44
N HIS A 76 2.53 -5.95 20.35
CA HIS A 76 3.11 -6.48 19.12
C HIS A 76 4.63 -6.32 19.10
N GLU A 77 5.30 -7.36 18.60
CA GLU A 77 6.72 -7.37 18.25
C GLU A 77 6.84 -7.53 16.73
N MET A 78 7.59 -6.65 16.08
CA MET A 78 7.79 -6.60 14.64
C MET A 78 9.26 -6.78 14.33
N ASP A 79 9.60 -7.75 13.49
CA ASP A 79 10.98 -8.10 13.18
C ASP A 79 11.38 -7.61 11.79
N LEU A 80 12.07 -6.47 11.73
CA LEU A 80 12.53 -5.88 10.48
C LEU A 80 13.84 -6.53 9.99
N SER A 81 14.45 -7.44 10.75
CA SER A 81 15.69 -8.13 10.33
C SER A 81 15.45 -9.17 9.23
N LYS A 82 14.19 -9.61 9.09
CA LYS A 82 13.75 -10.56 8.07
C LYS A 82 13.37 -9.83 6.77
N PRO A 83 13.40 -10.53 5.62
CA PRO A 83 12.76 -10.03 4.40
C PRO A 83 11.28 -9.73 4.65
N PHE A 84 10.78 -8.61 4.15
CA PHE A 84 9.37 -8.25 4.33
C PHE A 84 8.50 -9.14 3.43
N GLU A 85 7.34 -9.56 3.92
CA GLU A 85 6.41 -10.38 3.12
C GLU A 85 5.96 -9.58 1.90
N ARG A 86 5.84 -10.23 0.74
CA ARG A 86 5.32 -9.63 -0.49
C ARG A 86 4.15 -10.48 -0.96
N ILE A 87 2.96 -9.90 -0.97
CA ILE A 87 1.73 -10.59 -1.33
C ILE A 87 0.84 -9.66 -2.16
N THR A 88 0.15 -10.19 -3.17
CA THR A 88 -0.79 -9.37 -3.95
C THR A 88 -2.05 -9.06 -3.14
N MET A 89 -2.72 -7.95 -3.41
CA MET A 89 -3.99 -7.60 -2.76
C MET A 89 -5.04 -8.72 -2.91
N ILE A 90 -5.14 -9.34 -4.10
CA ILE A 90 -6.06 -10.45 -4.34
C ILE A 90 -5.73 -11.65 -3.45
N ASP A 91 -4.46 -12.03 -3.39
CA ASP A 91 -4.04 -13.19 -2.61
C ASP A 91 -4.20 -12.94 -1.12
N ALA A 92 -4.01 -11.69 -0.67
CA ALA A 92 -4.27 -11.29 0.71
C ALA A 92 -5.77 -11.38 1.05
N VAL A 93 -6.66 -10.85 0.19
CA VAL A 93 -8.12 -11.00 0.36
C VAL A 93 -8.53 -12.47 0.34
N LYS A 94 -7.95 -13.29 -0.54
CA LYS A 94 -8.19 -14.74 -0.55
C LYS A 94 -7.75 -15.40 0.76
N LYS A 95 -6.60 -15.02 1.31
CA LYS A 95 -6.03 -15.56 2.55
C LYS A 95 -6.88 -15.23 3.78
N TYR A 96 -7.35 -14.00 3.90
CA TYR A 96 -8.01 -13.52 5.13
C TYR A 96 -9.55 -13.45 5.05
N ALA A 97 -10.11 -13.15 3.88
CA ALA A 97 -11.57 -13.13 3.67
C ALA A 97 -12.12 -14.46 3.10
N ASN A 98 -11.25 -15.39 2.67
CA ASN A 98 -11.65 -16.63 1.98
C ASN A 98 -12.49 -16.37 0.71
N VAL A 99 -12.25 -15.25 0.03
CA VAL A 99 -12.88 -14.86 -1.24
C VAL A 99 -11.83 -14.73 -2.33
N ASP A 100 -11.99 -15.49 -3.41
CA ASP A 100 -11.04 -15.50 -4.51
C ASP A 100 -11.45 -14.55 -5.63
N PHE A 101 -10.87 -13.34 -5.64
CA PHE A 101 -11.12 -12.34 -6.67
C PHE A 101 -10.51 -12.67 -8.04
N HIS A 102 -9.65 -13.70 -8.15
CA HIS A 102 -9.22 -14.21 -9.46
C HIS A 102 -10.39 -14.83 -10.25
N GLU A 103 -11.39 -15.37 -9.54
CA GLU A 103 -12.57 -16.01 -10.15
C GLU A 103 -13.71 -15.00 -10.44
N VAL A 104 -13.59 -13.76 -9.96
CA VAL A 104 -14.61 -12.72 -10.12
C VAL A 104 -14.43 -12.03 -11.48
N LYS A 105 -15.35 -12.29 -12.40
CA LYS A 105 -15.19 -11.90 -13.81
C LYS A 105 -15.70 -10.50 -14.12
N ASN A 106 -16.63 -10.00 -13.32
CA ASN A 106 -17.32 -8.75 -13.61
C ASN A 106 -17.83 -8.06 -12.34
N LEU A 107 -18.25 -6.80 -12.52
CA LEU A 107 -18.78 -5.96 -11.46
C LEU A 107 -20.03 -6.54 -10.78
N ALA A 108 -20.88 -7.26 -11.51
CA ALA A 108 -22.10 -7.83 -10.91
C ALA A 108 -21.77 -8.94 -9.91
N GLU A 109 -20.80 -9.80 -10.24
CA GLU A 109 -20.28 -10.83 -9.33
C GLU A 109 -19.59 -10.20 -8.11
N ALA A 110 -18.77 -9.16 -8.31
CA ALA A 110 -18.14 -8.43 -7.20
C ALA A 110 -19.16 -7.82 -6.24
N ARG A 111 -20.23 -7.21 -6.77
CA ARG A 111 -21.33 -6.65 -5.96
C ARG A 111 -22.10 -7.70 -5.18
N LYS A 112 -22.37 -8.85 -5.81
CA LYS A 112 -23.01 -9.98 -5.13
C LYS A 112 -22.16 -10.46 -3.95
N LEU A 113 -20.84 -10.57 -4.12
CA LEU A 113 -19.93 -10.91 -3.04
C LEU A 113 -19.94 -9.87 -1.93
N ALA A 114 -19.89 -8.58 -2.29
CA ALA A 114 -19.97 -7.49 -1.31
C ALA A 114 -21.25 -7.56 -0.47
N GLU A 115 -22.41 -7.82 -1.11
CA GLU A 115 -23.69 -7.99 -0.42
C GLU A 115 -23.70 -9.21 0.52
N GLU A 116 -23.15 -10.35 0.07
CA GLU A 116 -23.03 -11.59 0.87
C GLU A 116 -22.13 -11.42 2.10
N HIS A 117 -21.13 -10.54 2.02
CA HIS A 117 -20.16 -10.26 3.08
C HIS A 117 -20.46 -8.98 3.86
N HIS A 118 -21.57 -8.31 3.57
CA HIS A 118 -21.96 -7.04 4.20
C HIS A 118 -20.96 -5.89 4.00
N ILE A 119 -20.23 -5.88 2.89
CA ILE A 119 -19.35 -4.79 2.49
C ILE A 119 -20.19 -3.66 1.86
N GLU A 120 -20.15 -2.47 2.47
CA GLU A 120 -20.83 -1.30 1.93
C GLU A 120 -20.06 -0.74 0.72
N TYR A 121 -20.77 -0.47 -0.37
CA TYR A 121 -20.18 0.09 -1.58
C TYR A 121 -21.08 1.16 -2.23
N GLU A 122 -20.47 2.12 -2.93
CA GLU A 122 -21.19 3.14 -3.67
C GLU A 122 -21.51 2.73 -5.10
N LYS A 123 -22.52 3.36 -5.72
CA LYS A 123 -22.89 3.09 -7.12
C LYS A 123 -21.75 3.30 -8.11
N ARG A 124 -20.82 4.21 -7.80
CA ARG A 124 -19.64 4.52 -8.62
C ARG A 124 -18.56 3.44 -8.57
N HIS A 125 -18.52 2.64 -7.51
CA HIS A 125 -17.50 1.60 -7.31
C HIS A 125 -17.60 0.55 -8.43
N GLN A 126 -16.42 0.26 -8.99
CA GLN A 126 -16.13 -0.78 -9.95
C GLN A 126 -15.60 -2.04 -9.23
N LYS A 127 -15.18 -3.05 -10.00
CA LYS A 127 -14.69 -4.32 -9.46
C LYS A 127 -13.44 -4.09 -8.59
N GLY A 128 -12.50 -3.27 -9.05
CA GLY A 128 -11.29 -2.93 -8.30
C GLY A 128 -11.58 -2.21 -6.98
N ASP A 129 -12.50 -1.24 -6.97
CA ASP A 129 -12.91 -0.55 -5.74
C ASP A 129 -13.48 -1.54 -4.71
N ILE A 130 -14.30 -2.51 -5.16
CA ILE A 130 -14.87 -3.52 -4.26
C ILE A 130 -13.78 -4.44 -3.71
N LEU A 131 -12.81 -4.87 -4.52
CA LEU A 131 -11.67 -5.66 -4.01
C LEU A 131 -10.91 -4.89 -2.91
N ASN A 132 -10.70 -3.59 -3.09
CA ASN A 132 -10.06 -2.75 -2.09
C ASN A 132 -10.87 -2.67 -0.79
N LEU A 133 -12.19 -2.56 -0.87
CA LEU A 133 -13.05 -2.58 0.32
C LEU A 133 -12.97 -3.91 1.09
N PHE A 134 -12.87 -5.05 0.39
CA PHE A 134 -12.61 -6.34 1.04
C PHE A 134 -11.24 -6.37 1.73
N PHE A 135 -10.24 -5.74 1.13
CA PHE A 135 -8.91 -5.62 1.73
C PHE A 135 -8.94 -4.79 3.01
N GLU A 136 -9.55 -3.60 2.97
CA GLU A 136 -9.69 -2.71 4.13
C GLU A 136 -10.44 -3.39 5.29
N GLU A 137 -11.53 -4.11 5.00
CA GLU A 137 -12.35 -4.76 6.03
C GLU A 137 -11.68 -6.00 6.63
N TYR A 138 -11.07 -6.86 5.82
CA TYR A 138 -10.67 -8.20 6.26
C TYR A 138 -9.16 -8.43 6.38
N VAL A 139 -8.34 -7.56 5.81
CA VAL A 139 -6.90 -7.83 5.68
C VAL A 139 -6.06 -6.92 6.57
N GLU A 140 -6.27 -5.60 6.55
CA GLU A 140 -5.35 -4.62 7.15
C GLU A 140 -4.97 -4.94 8.60
N GLU A 141 -5.97 -5.24 9.44
CA GLU A 141 -5.74 -5.49 10.88
C GLU A 141 -4.83 -6.71 11.16
N HIS A 142 -4.69 -7.61 10.19
CA HIS A 142 -3.88 -8.82 10.30
C HIS A 142 -2.40 -8.59 9.93
N LEU A 143 -2.08 -7.45 9.28
CA LEU A 143 -0.75 -7.13 8.76
C LEU A 143 0.17 -6.56 9.85
N ILE A 144 0.45 -7.38 10.87
CA ILE A 144 1.28 -6.98 12.01
C ILE A 144 2.76 -6.93 11.63
N GLN A 145 3.29 -7.99 10.99
CA GLN A 145 4.67 -8.00 10.51
C GLN A 145 4.81 -7.11 9.26
N PRO A 146 6.03 -6.60 8.98
CA PRO A 146 6.31 -5.84 7.76
C PRO A 146 5.88 -6.60 6.49
N THR A 147 4.90 -6.04 5.78
CA THR A 147 4.27 -6.68 4.61
C THR A 147 4.03 -5.66 3.50
N PHE A 148 4.50 -5.94 2.30
CA PHE A 148 4.13 -5.23 1.08
C PHE A 148 2.90 -5.88 0.45
N ILE A 149 1.83 -5.10 0.32
CA ILE A 149 0.64 -5.44 -0.45
C ILE A 149 0.82 -4.89 -1.85
N MET A 150 0.85 -5.78 -2.84
CA MET A 150 1.21 -5.45 -4.22
C MET A 150 0.00 -5.53 -5.16
N ASP A 151 0.19 -5.00 -6.35
CA ASP A 151 -0.67 -5.20 -7.51
C ASP A 151 -2.10 -4.70 -7.26
N HIS A 152 -2.23 -3.46 -6.78
CA HIS A 152 -3.52 -2.81 -6.58
C HIS A 152 -4.32 -2.68 -7.90
N PRO A 153 -5.66 -2.63 -7.82
CA PRO A 153 -6.50 -2.39 -8.99
C PRO A 153 -6.22 -1.05 -9.67
N ILE A 154 -6.42 -1.02 -10.99
CA ILE A 154 -6.25 0.19 -11.81
C ILE A 154 -7.23 1.30 -11.40
N GLU A 155 -8.43 0.96 -10.93
CA GLU A 155 -9.47 1.94 -10.61
C GLU A 155 -9.10 2.86 -9.44
N ILE A 156 -8.31 2.37 -8.48
CA ILE A 156 -7.84 3.14 -7.32
C ILE A 156 -6.41 3.70 -7.50
N SER A 157 -5.79 3.46 -8.67
CA SER A 157 -4.36 3.75 -8.91
C SER A 157 -4.13 4.63 -10.13
N PRO A 158 -4.62 5.88 -10.14
CA PRO A 158 -4.69 6.73 -11.34
C PRO A 158 -3.35 7.20 -11.90
N LEU A 159 -2.27 7.14 -11.10
CA LEU A 159 -0.94 7.66 -11.44
C LEU A 159 0.10 6.56 -11.64
N THR A 160 -0.30 5.29 -11.51
CA THR A 160 0.61 4.14 -11.51
C THR A 160 0.58 3.41 -12.85
N LYS A 161 1.74 2.87 -13.25
CA LYS A 161 1.90 2.11 -14.48
C LYS A 161 1.08 0.80 -14.40
N LYS A 162 0.34 0.50 -15.47
CA LYS A 162 -0.35 -0.80 -15.62
C LYS A 162 0.64 -1.95 -15.62
N LYS A 163 0.25 -3.04 -14.97
CA LYS A 163 1.00 -4.29 -15.03
C LYS A 163 0.95 -4.84 -16.47
N PRO A 164 2.09 -5.17 -17.11
CA PRO A 164 2.13 -5.56 -18.52
C PRO A 164 1.31 -6.82 -18.86
N ASP A 165 1.31 -7.79 -17.95
CA ASP A 165 0.69 -9.11 -18.08
C ASP A 165 -0.77 -9.15 -17.59
N ASN A 166 -1.18 -8.20 -16.74
CA ASN A 166 -2.58 -8.08 -16.29
C ASN A 166 -3.01 -6.61 -16.10
N PRO A 167 -3.52 -5.95 -17.16
CA PRO A 167 -3.88 -4.53 -17.14
C PRO A 167 -5.04 -4.12 -16.22
N GLU A 168 -5.73 -5.06 -15.56
CA GLU A 168 -6.69 -4.77 -14.47
C GLU A 168 -5.97 -4.27 -13.21
N TYR A 169 -4.66 -4.51 -13.09
CA TYR A 169 -3.83 -4.14 -11.95
C TYR A 169 -2.66 -3.25 -12.38
N VAL A 170 -2.02 -2.62 -11.40
CA VAL A 170 -0.88 -1.72 -11.58
C VAL A 170 0.34 -2.21 -10.80
N GLU A 171 1.53 -1.79 -11.22
CA GLU A 171 2.78 -1.99 -10.47
C GLU A 171 2.85 -1.00 -9.29
N ARG A 172 1.89 -1.12 -8.35
CA ARG A 172 1.77 -0.36 -7.09
C ARG A 172 2.02 -1.28 -5.91
N PHE A 173 2.53 -0.74 -4.81
CA PHE A 173 2.41 -1.37 -3.51
C PHE A 173 2.08 -0.38 -2.40
N GLU A 174 1.54 -0.93 -1.32
CA GLU A 174 1.47 -0.30 -0.01
C GLU A 174 2.27 -1.15 0.98
N PHE A 175 2.96 -0.50 1.90
CA PHE A 175 3.71 -1.14 2.96
C PHE A 175 2.90 -1.05 4.26
N PHE A 176 2.60 -2.20 4.85
CA PHE A 176 1.90 -2.31 6.12
C PHE A 176 2.79 -2.86 7.23
N MET A 177 2.59 -2.35 8.44
CA MET A 177 3.19 -2.86 9.67
C MET A 177 2.32 -2.42 10.85
N ASN A 178 2.16 -3.27 11.87
CA ASN A 178 1.25 -3.01 13.00
C ASN A 178 -0.22 -2.77 12.57
N GLY A 179 -0.62 -3.37 11.44
CA GLY A 179 -1.94 -3.19 10.84
C GLY A 179 -2.21 -1.79 10.27
N TRP A 180 -1.16 -0.98 10.06
CA TRP A 180 -1.27 0.37 9.52
C TRP A 180 -0.50 0.50 8.22
N GLU A 181 -1.03 1.29 7.29
CA GLU A 181 -0.29 1.75 6.12
C GLU A 181 0.85 2.66 6.56
N MET A 182 2.08 2.28 6.21
CA MET A 182 3.31 2.98 6.55
C MET A 182 3.94 3.68 5.34
N ALA A 183 3.69 3.17 4.13
CA ALA A 183 4.13 3.79 2.88
C ALA A 183 3.28 3.35 1.68
N ASN A 184 3.34 4.12 0.59
CA ASN A 184 2.68 3.85 -0.69
C ASN A 184 3.65 4.21 -1.83
N ALA A 185 3.74 3.37 -2.87
CA ALA A 185 4.61 3.60 -4.03
C ALA A 185 4.11 2.93 -5.31
#